data_AF-A0AAU7C6X7-F1
#
_entry.id   AF-A0AAU7C6X7-F1
#
_cell.length_a   1.000
_cell.length_b   1.000
_cell.length_c   1.000
_cell.angle_alpha   90.00
_cell.angle_beta   90.00
_cell.angle_gamma   90.00
#
_symmetry.space_group_name_H-M   'P 1'
#
loop_
_entity.id
_entity.type
_entity.pdbx_description
1 polymer ?
#
loop_
_entity_poly.entity_id
_entity_poly.type
_entity_poly.pdbx_seq_one_letter_code
_entity_poly.pdbx_strand_id
1 'polypeptide(L)'
;MAVQLSCVDRDHKGELWSLDLDRERVVVRDASGAPVAEFTPEEAVGRFQMPSFSENVKHFGIQLESSIFHFAVPKDGLREIKALINRTIVASGPEAILSIRNRAIRDTLVGLVCAVGGVVLTVGSYVSAANKPQGGEYTITYGLVLFGFAIFCKGVYGLIQYGQVRSLAES
;
A
#
# COMPACT_ATOMS: atom_id res chain seq x y z
N MET A 1 23.91 -1.77 3.93
CA MET A 1 23.70 -0.64 4.87
C MET A 1 22.74 -1.10 5.94
N ALA A 2 23.03 -0.87 7.22
CA ALA A 2 22.16 -1.32 8.33
C ALA A 2 21.15 -0.23 8.72
N VAL A 3 19.87 -0.60 8.81
CA VAL A 3 18.80 0.25 9.35
C VAL A 3 18.35 -0.31 10.69
N GLN A 4 18.32 0.50 11.74
CA GLN A 4 17.78 0.07 13.03
C GLN A 4 16.25 0.09 13.04
N LEU A 5 15.67 -0.97 13.59
CA LEU A 5 14.24 -1.21 13.72
C LEU A 5 13.91 -1.41 15.20
N SER A 6 12.93 -0.71 15.74
CA SER A 6 12.42 -1.00 17.10
C SER A 6 11.15 -1.81 17.00
N CYS A 7 11.15 -3.05 17.49
CA CYS A 7 9.97 -3.92 17.46
C CYS A 7 8.88 -3.37 18.38
N VAL A 8 7.64 -3.29 17.89
CA VAL A 8 6.49 -2.77 18.65
C VAL A 8 5.48 -3.85 19.04
N ASP A 9 5.66 -5.07 18.54
CA ASP A 9 4.79 -6.19 18.89
C ASP A 9 4.97 -6.60 20.34
N ARG A 10 3.88 -7.06 20.97
CA ARG A 10 3.81 -7.25 22.42
C ARG A 10 4.92 -8.15 22.97
N ASP A 11 5.22 -9.24 22.28
CA ASP A 11 6.11 -10.29 22.77
C ASP A 11 7.60 -9.92 22.61
N HIS A 12 7.90 -8.92 21.77
CA HIS A 12 9.26 -8.42 21.47
C HIS A 12 9.38 -6.90 21.64
N LYS A 13 8.51 -6.30 22.45
CA LYS A 13 8.34 -4.86 22.50
C LYS A 13 9.60 -4.17 23.01
N GLY A 14 10.13 -3.24 22.21
CA GLY A 14 11.30 -2.44 22.53
C GLY A 14 12.63 -3.09 22.15
N GLU A 15 12.61 -4.32 21.63
CA GLU A 15 13.81 -4.93 21.06
C GLU A 15 14.30 -4.12 19.85
N LEU A 16 15.63 -3.97 19.76
CA LEU A 16 16.29 -3.28 18.65
C LEU A 16 16.81 -4.31 17.67
N TRP A 17 16.13 -4.41 16.54
CA TRP A 17 16.49 -5.27 15.43
C TRP A 17 17.26 -4.45 14.39
N SER A 18 17.98 -5.11 13.50
CA SER A 18 18.67 -4.44 12.40
C SER A 18 18.32 -5.06 11.06
N LEU A 19 18.09 -4.19 10.07
CA LEU A 19 17.82 -4.57 8.70
C LEU A 19 19.00 -4.16 7.83
N ASP A 20 19.80 -5.14 7.43
CA ASP A 20 20.91 -4.94 6.50
C ASP A 20 20.37 -4.97 5.07
N LEU A 21 20.35 -3.80 4.44
CA LEU A 21 19.97 -3.60 3.04
C LEU A 21 21.23 -3.60 2.17
N ASP A 22 21.47 -4.69 1.43
CA ASP A 22 22.50 -4.78 0.40
C ASP A 22 21.86 -4.88 -0.99
N ARG A 23 22.67 -4.74 -2.06
CA ARG A 23 22.22 -4.90 -3.45
C ARG A 23 21.83 -6.33 -3.78
N GLU A 24 22.43 -7.31 -3.12
CA GLU A 24 22.25 -8.73 -3.42
C GLU A 24 21.36 -9.43 -2.39
N ARG A 25 21.31 -8.90 -1.17
CA ARG A 25 20.60 -9.53 -0.05
C ARG A 25 20.05 -8.52 0.94
N VAL A 26 18.96 -8.91 1.57
CA VAL A 26 18.34 -8.21 2.68
C VAL A 26 18.35 -9.15 3.88
N VAL A 27 19.03 -8.76 4.95
CA VAL A 27 19.16 -9.59 6.16
C VAL A 27 18.48 -8.89 7.33
N VAL A 28 17.58 -9.61 8.00
CA VAL A 28 16.94 -9.17 9.25
C VAL A 28 17.66 -9.83 10.40
N ARG A 29 18.16 -9.05 11.35
CA ARG A 29 18.79 -9.54 12.57
C ARG A 29 17.99 -9.11 13.79
N ASP A 30 17.91 -10.01 14.77
CA ASP A 30 17.29 -9.74 16.06
C ASP A 30 18.18 -8.85 16.96
N ALA A 31 17.73 -8.64 18.20
CA ALA A 31 18.47 -7.87 19.20
C ALA A 31 19.81 -8.50 19.64
N SER A 32 20.03 -9.79 19.39
CA SER A 32 21.31 -10.46 19.62
C SER A 32 22.29 -10.29 18.45
N GLY A 33 21.81 -9.74 17.32
CA GLY A 33 22.56 -9.64 16.07
C GLY A 33 22.53 -10.92 15.24
N ALA A 34 21.80 -11.95 15.68
CA ALA A 34 21.63 -13.19 14.94
C ALA A 34 20.70 -12.97 13.73
N PRO A 35 21.04 -13.52 12.54
CA PRO A 35 20.18 -13.42 11.37
C PRO A 35 18.93 -14.28 11.59
N VAL A 36 17.77 -13.63 11.64
CA VAL A 36 16.45 -14.28 11.76
C VAL A 36 15.93 -14.64 10.38
N ALA A 37 16.22 -13.81 9.38
CA ALA A 37 15.82 -14.07 8.01
C ALA A 37 16.75 -13.39 7.00
N GLU A 38 16.85 -14.00 5.82
CA GLU A 38 17.58 -13.49 4.67
C GLU A 38 16.72 -13.69 3.42
N PHE A 39 16.65 -12.66 2.58
CA PHE A 39 15.87 -12.67 1.33
C PHE A 39 16.65 -11.95 0.23
N THR A 40 16.28 -12.20 -1.02
CA THR A 40 16.70 -11.32 -2.12
C THR A 40 15.96 -9.97 -2.05
N PRO A 41 16.47 -8.89 -2.66
CA PRO A 41 15.76 -7.61 -2.72
C PRO A 41 14.34 -7.73 -3.31
N GLU A 42 14.14 -8.59 -4.31
CA GLU A 42 12.85 -8.82 -4.97
C GLU A 42 11.84 -9.46 -4.00
N GLU A 43 12.28 -10.46 -3.23
CA GLU A 43 11.46 -11.11 -2.21
C GLU A 43 11.13 -10.12 -1.07
N ALA A 44 12.09 -9.28 -0.69
CA ALA A 44 11.92 -8.29 0.35
C ALA A 44 10.80 -7.29 0.02
N VAL A 45 10.69 -6.86 -1.25
CA VAL A 45 9.59 -5.98 -1.69
C VAL A 45 8.21 -6.60 -1.42
N GLY A 46 8.06 -7.91 -1.62
CA GLY A 46 6.82 -8.63 -1.35
C GLY A 46 6.51 -8.85 0.14
N ARG A 47 7.56 -8.90 0.97
CA ARG A 47 7.46 -9.13 2.43
C ARG A 47 7.36 -7.85 3.24
N PHE A 48 7.69 -6.70 2.66
CA PHE A 48 7.70 -5.41 3.32
C PHE A 48 6.33 -4.74 3.25
N GLN A 49 5.79 -4.39 4.41
CA GLN A 49 4.58 -3.59 4.52
C GLN A 49 4.96 -2.16 4.93
N MET A 50 4.82 -1.22 3.99
CA MET A 50 5.12 0.18 4.25
C MET A 50 4.05 0.82 5.16
N PRO A 51 4.45 1.72 6.08
CA PRO A 51 3.50 2.54 6.81
C PRO A 51 2.66 3.35 5.82
N SER A 52 1.34 3.29 5.98
CA SER A 52 0.38 3.97 5.11
C SER A 52 -0.67 4.66 5.97
N PHE A 53 -0.71 5.99 5.88
CA PHE A 53 -1.70 6.80 6.57
C PHE A 53 -3.13 6.49 6.12
N SER A 54 -3.33 6.16 4.84
CA SER A 54 -4.66 5.83 4.30
C SER A 54 -5.15 4.45 4.73
N GLU A 55 -4.25 3.54 5.10
CA GLU A 55 -4.58 2.19 5.58
C GLU A 55 -4.49 2.08 7.12
N ASN A 56 -4.28 3.20 7.81
CA ASN A 56 -4.05 3.26 9.27
C ASN A 56 -2.89 2.35 9.75
N VAL A 57 -1.94 2.06 8.86
CA VAL A 57 -0.74 1.28 9.17
C VAL A 57 0.33 2.24 9.66
N LYS A 58 0.54 2.28 10.98
CA LYS A 58 1.47 3.22 11.64
C LYS A 58 2.94 2.76 11.63
N HIS A 59 3.15 1.45 11.49
CA HIS A 59 4.46 0.81 11.66
C HIS A 59 4.86 0.08 10.39
N PHE A 60 6.16 -0.08 10.21
CA PHE A 60 6.70 -0.86 9.11
C PHE A 60 6.57 -2.35 9.45
N GLY A 61 5.96 -3.13 8.57
CA GLY A 61 5.81 -4.58 8.76
C GLY A 61 6.84 -5.35 7.96
N ILE A 62 7.37 -6.43 8.54
CA ILE A 62 8.16 -7.44 7.82
C ILE A 62 7.50 -8.80 8.01
N GLN A 63 7.17 -9.47 6.92
CA GLN A 63 6.67 -10.85 6.97
C GLN A 63 7.82 -11.85 7.16
N LEU A 64 7.90 -12.42 8.36
CA LEU A 64 8.85 -13.44 8.76
C LEU A 64 8.12 -14.77 8.93
N GLU A 65 8.53 -15.78 8.17
CA GLU A 65 7.88 -17.09 8.11
C GLU A 65 6.36 -16.98 7.86
N SER A 66 5.55 -17.12 8.92
CA SER A 66 4.09 -17.09 8.89
C SER A 66 3.48 -15.86 9.58
N SER A 67 4.29 -14.99 10.17
CA SER A 67 3.83 -13.84 10.97
C SER A 67 4.39 -12.52 10.43
N ILE A 68 3.66 -11.43 10.65
CA ILE A 68 4.11 -10.08 10.32
C ILE A 68 4.58 -9.41 11.60
N PHE A 69 5.84 -9.02 11.63
CA PHE A 69 6.42 -8.27 12.74
C PHE A 69 6.37 -6.77 12.44
N HIS A 70 5.93 -5.98 13.40
CA HIS A 70 5.82 -4.54 13.26
C HIS A 70 6.97 -3.80 13.93
N PHE A 71 7.49 -2.80 13.23
CA PHE A 71 8.64 -2.01 13.65
C PHE A 71 8.37 -0.51 13.56
N ALA A 72 8.77 0.21 14.60
CA ALA A 72 9.00 1.63 14.53
C ALA A 72 10.37 1.88 13.89
N VAL A 73 10.37 2.60 12.77
CA VAL A 73 11.57 2.87 11.97
C VAL A 73 11.82 4.36 11.94
N PRO A 74 13.06 4.83 12.18
CA PRO A 74 13.41 6.23 12.00
C PRO A 74 13.12 6.71 10.58
N LYS A 75 12.84 8.02 10.41
CA LYS A 75 12.54 8.60 9.08
C LYS A 75 13.62 8.31 8.05
N ASP A 76 14.89 8.40 8.44
CA ASP A 76 16.01 8.11 7.54
C ASP A 76 16.03 6.64 7.12
N GLY A 77 15.77 5.72 8.05
CA GLY A 77 15.62 4.29 7.75
C GLY A 77 14.50 4.00 6.75
N LEU A 78 13.33 4.62 6.92
CA LEU A 78 12.22 4.50 5.98
C LEU A 78 12.58 5.02 4.58
N ARG A 79 13.36 6.10 4.49
CA ARG A 79 13.81 6.64 3.20
C ARG A 79 14.69 5.64 2.46
N GLU A 80 15.58 4.97 3.18
CA GLU A 80 16.50 3.98 2.61
C GLU A 80 15.78 2.70 2.18
N ILE A 81 14.83 2.20 2.98
CA ILE A 81 13.99 1.07 2.58
C ILE A 81 13.20 1.41 1.31
N LYS A 82 12.61 2.61 1.23
CA LYS A 82 11.93 3.08 0.01
C LYS A 82 12.86 3.18 -1.18
N ALA A 83 14.10 3.66 -0.98
CA ALA A 83 15.09 3.74 -2.04
C ALA A 83 15.47 2.34 -2.57
N LEU A 84 15.60 1.34 -1.69
CA LEU A 84 15.82 -0.05 -2.11
C LEU A 84 14.64 -0.56 -2.94
N ILE A 85 13.40 -0.45 -2.44
CA ILE A 85 12.20 -0.91 -3.15
C ILE A 85 12.12 -0.27 -4.55
N ASN A 86 12.32 1.04 -4.64
CA ASN A 86 12.29 1.74 -5.92
C ASN A 86 13.39 1.22 -6.88
N ARG A 87 14.61 0.98 -6.39
CA ARG A 87 15.69 0.41 -7.20
C ARG A 87 15.37 -1.00 -7.68
N THR A 88 14.84 -1.86 -6.81
CA THR A 88 14.44 -3.22 -7.16
C THR A 88 13.33 -3.23 -8.22
N ILE A 89 12.35 -2.33 -8.12
CA ILE A 89 11.29 -2.17 -9.13
C ILE A 89 11.88 -1.75 -10.47
N VAL A 90 12.83 -0.79 -10.49
CA VAL A 90 13.50 -0.35 -11.72
C VAL A 90 14.34 -1.48 -12.32
N ALA A 91 15.08 -2.23 -11.49
CA ALA A 91 15.93 -3.34 -11.92
C ALA A 91 15.13 -4.54 -12.47
N SER A 92 13.89 -4.73 -11.99
CA SER A 92 12.98 -5.80 -12.46
C SER A 92 12.45 -5.57 -13.88
N GLY A 93 12.77 -4.44 -14.51
CA GLY A 93 12.46 -4.15 -15.90
C GLY A 93 11.03 -3.62 -16.15
N PRO A 94 10.71 -3.32 -17.42
CA PRO A 94 9.47 -2.65 -17.79
C PRO A 94 8.19 -3.45 -17.47
N GLU A 95 8.26 -4.79 -17.40
CA GLU A 95 7.10 -5.62 -17.07
C GLU A 95 6.64 -5.46 -15.61
N ALA A 96 7.57 -5.33 -14.66
CA ALA A 96 7.24 -5.09 -13.25
C ALA A 96 6.53 -3.73 -13.09
N ILE A 97 7.01 -2.72 -13.81
CA ILE A 97 6.42 -1.38 -13.87
C ILE A 97 5.00 -1.41 -14.46
N LEU A 98 4.77 -2.22 -15.50
CA LEU A 98 3.45 -2.42 -16.10
C LEU A 98 2.48 -3.16 -15.16
N SER A 99 2.95 -4.10 -14.34
CA SER A 99 2.10 -4.81 -13.38
C SER A 99 1.54 -3.88 -12.29
N ILE A 100 2.37 -2.95 -11.79
CA ILE A 100 1.96 -1.91 -10.83
C ILE A 100 0.94 -0.97 -11.49
N ARG A 101 1.20 -0.56 -12.73
CA ARG A 101 0.30 0.29 -13.52
C ARG A 101 -1.07 -0.38 -13.74
N ASN A 102 -1.08 -1.65 -14.15
CA ASN A 102 -2.33 -2.37 -14.41
C ASN A 102 -3.16 -2.55 -13.14
N ARG A 103 -2.50 -2.81 -11.99
CA ARG A 103 -3.19 -2.87 -10.69
C ARG A 103 -3.80 -1.52 -10.32
N ALA A 104 -3.03 -0.43 -10.45
CA ALA A 104 -3.52 0.92 -10.17
C ALA A 104 -4.67 1.34 -11.10
N ILE A 105 -4.58 1.02 -12.40
CA ILE A 105 -5.66 1.30 -13.38
C ILE A 105 -6.91 0.52 -13.04
N ARG A 106 -6.80 -0.77 -12.73
CA ARG A 106 -7.95 -1.60 -12.37
C ARG A 106 -8.65 -1.06 -11.13
N ASP A 107 -7.90 -0.75 -10.08
CA ASP A 107 -8.48 -0.23 -8.84
C ASP A 107 -9.12 1.15 -9.07
N THR A 108 -8.51 2.00 -9.92
CA THR A 108 -9.09 3.30 -10.32
C THR A 108 -10.41 3.12 -11.09
N LEU A 109 -10.47 2.18 -12.05
CA LEU A 109 -11.68 1.88 -12.83
C LEU A 109 -12.80 1.32 -11.97
N VAL A 110 -12.49 0.38 -11.07
CA VAL A 110 -13.49 -0.20 -10.15
C VAL A 110 -14.05 0.88 -9.21
N GLY A 111 -13.18 1.73 -8.66
CA GLY A 111 -13.60 2.87 -7.83
C GLY A 111 -14.50 3.85 -8.59
N LEU A 112 -14.12 4.20 -9.82
CA LEU A 112 -14.89 5.11 -10.68
C LEU A 112 -16.27 4.54 -11.02
N VAL A 113 -16.34 3.26 -11.43
CA VAL A 113 -17.61 2.59 -11.76
C VAL A 113 -18.53 2.52 -10.54
N CYS A 114 -18.00 2.21 -9.35
CA CYS A 114 -18.79 2.24 -8.12
C CYS A 114 -19.29 3.65 -7.77
N ALA A 115 -18.43 4.66 -7.87
CA ALA A 115 -18.81 6.04 -7.54
C ALA A 115 -19.90 6.56 -8.49
N VAL A 116 -19.70 6.41 -9.81
CA VAL A 116 -20.68 6.83 -10.83
C VAL A 116 -21.96 6.00 -10.73
N GLY A 117 -21.85 4.68 -10.55
CA GLY A 117 -23.01 3.80 -10.37
C GLY A 117 -23.84 4.17 -9.14
N GLY A 118 -23.20 4.50 -8.01
CA GLY A 118 -23.86 4.96 -6.80
C GLY A 118 -24.61 6.29 -6.99
N VAL A 119 -24.02 7.23 -7.73
CA VAL A 119 -24.68 8.50 -8.07
C VAL A 119 -25.89 8.26 -8.98
N VAL A 120 -25.75 7.45 -10.03
CA VAL A 120 -26.84 7.13 -10.96
C VAL A 120 -28.00 6.43 -10.25
N LEU A 121 -27.73 5.47 -9.37
CA LEU A 121 -28.76 4.81 -8.56
C LEU A 121 -29.48 5.79 -7.62
N THR A 122 -28.75 6.72 -7.02
CA THR A 122 -29.32 7.71 -6.10
C THR A 122 -30.18 8.74 -6.83
N VAL A 123 -29.74 9.22 -8.00
CA VAL A 123 -30.55 10.11 -8.84
C VAL A 123 -31.76 9.38 -9.43
N GLY A 124 -31.58 8.13 -9.87
CA GLY A 124 -32.65 7.29 -10.39
C GLY A 124 -33.72 6.97 -9.34
N SER A 125 -33.32 6.64 -8.11
CA SER A 125 -34.27 6.42 -7.01
C SER A 125 -35.02 7.70 -6.66
N TYR A 126 -34.35 8.86 -6.67
CA TYR A 126 -34.99 10.16 -6.47
C TYR A 126 -36.01 10.50 -7.54
N VAL A 127 -35.67 10.34 -8.83
CA VAL A 127 -36.59 10.59 -9.96
C VAL A 127 -37.77 9.61 -9.96
N SER A 128 -37.52 8.34 -9.62
CA SER A 128 -38.57 7.32 -9.49
C SER A 128 -39.54 7.63 -8.34
N ALA A 129 -39.02 8.08 -7.19
CA ALA A 129 -39.83 8.50 -6.05
C ALA A 129 -40.63 9.78 -6.33
N ALA A 130 -40.05 10.74 -7.06
CA ALA A 130 -40.71 11.99 -7.44
C ALA A 130 -41.91 11.80 -8.40
N ASN A 131 -41.91 10.71 -9.18
CA ASN A 131 -42.99 10.40 -10.14
C ASN A 131 -44.13 9.55 -9.53
N LYS A 132 -44.08 9.18 -8.24
CA LYS A 132 -45.16 8.45 -7.57
C LYS A 132 -46.08 9.42 -6.79
N PRO A 133 -47.37 9.54 -7.14
CA PRO A 133 -48.29 10.51 -6.52
C PRO A 133 -48.68 10.21 -5.06
N GLN A 134 -48.23 9.09 -4.47
CA GLN A 134 -48.55 8.69 -3.09
C GLN A 134 -47.35 8.73 -2.12
N GLY A 135 -46.21 9.30 -2.55
CA GLY A 135 -44.98 9.36 -1.75
C GLY A 135 -44.18 8.05 -1.85
N GLY A 136 -43.00 8.13 -2.47
CA GLY A 136 -42.09 6.98 -2.61
C GLY A 136 -41.04 6.92 -1.51
N GLU A 137 -40.69 5.70 -1.08
CA GLU A 137 -39.50 5.47 -0.26
C GLU A 137 -38.23 5.76 -1.07
N TYR A 138 -37.30 6.48 -0.47
CA TYR A 138 -36.00 6.79 -1.07
C TYR A 138 -34.91 5.97 -0.39
N THR A 139 -34.18 5.18 -1.16
CA THR A 139 -32.99 4.48 -0.68
C THR A 139 -31.78 5.39 -0.88
N ILE A 140 -31.18 5.83 0.22
CA ILE A 140 -29.97 6.65 0.22
C ILE A 140 -28.75 5.75 0.08
N THR A 141 -28.11 5.78 -1.08
CA THR A 141 -26.91 4.99 -1.40
C THR A 141 -25.58 5.73 -1.13
N TYR A 142 -25.53 6.66 -0.18
CA TYR A 142 -24.29 7.41 0.13
C TYR A 142 -23.12 6.49 0.50
N GLY A 143 -23.38 5.35 1.13
CA GLY A 143 -22.33 4.38 1.47
C GLY A 143 -21.56 3.87 0.24
N LEU A 144 -22.25 3.66 -0.88
CA LEU A 144 -21.63 3.16 -2.11
C LEU A 144 -20.82 4.24 -2.83
N VAL A 145 -21.27 5.50 -2.75
CA VAL A 145 -20.54 6.67 -3.28
C VAL A 145 -19.27 6.93 -2.48
N LEU A 146 -19.35 6.93 -1.14
CA LEU A 146 -18.18 7.11 -0.27
C LEU A 146 -17.16 5.98 -0.43
N PHE A 147 -17.64 4.74 -0.52
CA PHE A 147 -16.78 3.58 -0.77
C PHE A 147 -16.10 3.65 -2.15
N GLY A 148 -16.85 3.98 -3.21
CA GLY A 148 -16.30 4.18 -4.56
C GLY A 148 -15.25 5.30 -4.60
N PHE A 149 -15.50 6.40 -3.90
CA PHE A 149 -14.56 7.52 -3.80
C PHE A 149 -13.25 7.13 -3.08
N ALA A 150 -13.34 6.38 -1.98
CA ALA A 150 -12.16 5.90 -1.26
C ALA A 150 -11.26 5.01 -2.14
N ILE A 151 -11.86 4.09 -2.90
CA ILE A 151 -11.13 3.23 -3.85
C ILE A 151 -10.52 4.06 -4.99
N PHE A 152 -11.26 5.05 -5.52
CA PHE A 152 -10.76 5.94 -6.55
C PHE A 152 -9.53 6.73 -6.10
N CYS A 153 -9.55 7.33 -4.90
CA CYS A 153 -8.40 8.03 -4.32
C CYS A 153 -7.18 7.12 -4.17
N LYS A 154 -7.37 5.86 -3.75
CA LYS A 154 -6.30 4.86 -3.67
C LYS A 154 -5.69 4.57 -5.05
N GLY A 155 -6.51 4.42 -6.08
CA GLY A 155 -6.05 4.23 -7.47
C GLY A 155 -5.24 5.40 -8.01
N VAL A 156 -5.70 6.64 -7.79
CA VAL A 156 -4.98 7.86 -8.19
C VAL A 156 -3.63 7.97 -7.49
N TYR A 157 -3.55 7.65 -6.21
CA TYR A 157 -2.28 7.65 -5.48
C TYR A 157 -1.27 6.66 -6.08
N GLY A 158 -1.74 5.47 -6.48
CA GLY A 158 -0.90 4.49 -7.20
C GLY A 158 -0.37 5.01 -8.55
N LEU A 159 -1.17 5.80 -9.28
CA LEU A 159 -0.73 6.42 -10.54
C LEU A 159 0.33 7.52 -10.33
N ILE A 160 0.21 8.30 -9.25
CA ILE A 160 1.24 9.30 -8.88
C ILE A 160 2.56 8.60 -8.53
N GLN A 161 2.49 7.51 -7.75
CA GLN A 161 3.66 6.71 -7.41
C GLN A 161 4.34 6.13 -8.67
N TYR A 162 3.56 5.67 -9.65
CA TYR A 162 4.08 5.24 -10.95
C TYR A 162 4.87 6.35 -11.67
N GLY A 163 4.34 7.59 -11.68
CA GLY A 163 5.03 8.73 -12.27
C GLY A 163 6.40 9.00 -11.64
N GLN A 164 6.48 8.91 -10.31
CA GLN A 164 7.74 9.08 -9.58
C GLN A 164 8.75 7.96 -9.90
N VAL A 165 8.31 6.70 -9.93
CA VAL A 165 9.19 5.56 -10.28
C VAL A 165 9.69 5.67 -11.72
N ARG A 166 8.85 6.09 -12.67
CA ARG A 166 9.26 6.30 -14.06
C ARG A 166 10.33 7.39 -14.20
N SER A 167 10.17 8.52 -13.49
CA SER A 167 11.18 9.59 -13.54
C SER A 167 12.56 9.16 -13.02
N LEU A 168 12.60 8.17 -12.11
CA LEU A 168 13.84 7.59 -11.59
C LEU A 168 14.45 6.54 -12.53
N ALA A 169 13.65 5.96 -13.44
CA ALA A 169 14.13 5.03 -14.45
C ALA A 169 14.70 5.73 -15.70
N GLU A 170 14.30 6.98 -15.94
CA GLU A 170 14.75 7.81 -17.06
C GLU A 170 15.97 8.71 -16.71
N SER A 171 16.42 8.71 -15.45
CA SER A 171 17.60 9.45 -14.95
C SER A 171 18.83 8.55 -14.78
#